data_AF-A0A1A8T2W1-F1
#
_entry.id   AF-A0A1A8T2W1-F1
#
_cell.length_a   1.000
_cell.length_b   1.000
_cell.length_c   1.000
_cell.angle_alpha   90.00
_cell.angle_beta   90.00
_cell.angle_gamma   90.00
#
_symmetry.space_group_name_H-M   'P 1'
#
loop_
_entity.id
_entity.type
_entity.pdbx_description
1 polymer ?
#
loop_
_entity_poly.entity_id
_entity_poly.type
_entity_poly.pdbx_seq_one_letter_code
_entity_poly.pdbx_strand_id
1 'polypeptide(L)'
;MNSCKGFSLPELLVAIAMISIVASAFLSSNLLAYYQRWQDRQMLAQDVSGLLSLIARARSLAMRSEQPVRLCGGEHCNGDWGQQAWLHLSGDTQVLQRHQLSSDTSMVWRGFPAQRAYIEFLPNGLSSYQNGSFYLCRAQAHAQRILVNQSGRAYLDSQSYEVEECL
;
A
#
# COMPACT_ATOMS: atom_id res chain seq x y z
N MET A 1 -27.66 -4.02 -52.83
CA MET A 1 -26.72 -3.00 -53.37
C MET A 1 -26.22 -2.18 -52.20
N ASN A 2 -25.00 -2.42 -51.73
CA ASN A 2 -24.44 -1.72 -50.59
C ASN A 2 -23.70 -0.47 -51.09
N SER A 3 -24.29 0.71 -50.89
CA SER A 3 -23.60 1.98 -51.13
C SER A 3 -22.53 2.18 -50.06
N CYS A 4 -21.26 2.03 -50.43
CA CYS A 4 -20.15 2.55 -49.64
C CYS A 4 -20.18 4.08 -49.71
N LYS A 5 -20.67 4.74 -48.66
CA LYS A 5 -20.55 6.19 -48.50
C LYS A 5 -19.12 6.49 -48.03
N GLY A 6 -18.28 7.00 -48.93
CA GLY A 6 -16.97 7.55 -48.56
C GLY A 6 -17.13 8.90 -47.87
N PHE A 7 -16.28 9.18 -46.88
CA PHE A 7 -16.23 10.50 -46.22
C PHE A 7 -15.84 11.58 -47.22
N SER A 8 -16.52 12.73 -47.19
CA SER A 8 -16.08 13.87 -47.99
C SER A 8 -14.83 14.49 -47.36
N LEU A 9 -13.92 14.99 -48.19
CA LEU A 9 -12.70 15.68 -47.77
C LEU A 9 -12.96 16.80 -46.74
N PRO A 10 -14.00 17.66 -46.86
CA PRO A 10 -14.30 18.67 -45.85
C PRO A 10 -14.78 18.09 -44.52
N GLU A 11 -15.55 16.99 -44.49
CA GLU A 11 -15.94 16.33 -43.23
C GLU A 11 -14.71 15.81 -42.48
N LEU A 12 -13.76 15.22 -43.20
CA LEU A 12 -12.51 14.74 -42.61
C LEU A 12 -11.68 15.90 -42.03
N LEU A 13 -11.59 17.02 -42.75
CA LEU A 13 -10.87 18.21 -42.28
C LEU A 13 -11.51 18.83 -41.04
N VAL A 14 -12.84 18.91 -40.98
CA VAL A 14 -13.55 19.41 -39.80
C VAL A 14 -13.34 18.47 -38.60
N ALA A 15 -13.42 17.17 -38.81
CA ALA A 15 -13.16 16.19 -37.74
C ALA A 15 -11.72 16.29 -37.21
N ILE A 16 -10.73 16.40 -38.09
CA ILE A 16 -9.32 16.56 -37.69
C ILE A 16 -9.11 17.90 -36.99
N ALA A 17 -9.72 18.99 -37.45
CA ALA A 17 -9.64 20.29 -36.80
C ALA A 17 -10.19 20.23 -35.36
N MET A 18 -11.35 19.59 -35.16
CA MET A 18 -11.91 19.40 -33.81
C MET A 18 -11.00 18.54 -32.92
N ILE A 19 -10.47 17.43 -33.45
CA ILE A 19 -9.52 16.58 -32.71
C ILE A 19 -8.26 17.36 -32.34
N SER A 20 -7.74 18.20 -33.23
CA SER A 20 -6.52 18.99 -32.99
C SER A 20 -6.68 20.03 -31.88
N ILE A 21 -7.85 20.70 -31.82
CA ILE A 21 -8.17 21.66 -30.77
C ILE A 21 -8.24 20.94 -29.43
N VAL A 22 -8.94 19.82 -29.36
CA VAL A 22 -9.04 19.01 -28.15
C VAL A 22 -7.65 18.50 -27.73
N ALA A 23 -6.89 17.90 -28.64
CA ALA A 23 -5.54 17.40 -28.36
C ALA A 23 -4.59 18.50 -27.85
N SER A 24 -4.68 19.72 -28.37
CA SER A 24 -3.87 20.85 -27.91
C SER A 24 -4.21 21.27 -26.46
N ALA A 25 -5.48 21.16 -26.05
CA ALA A 25 -5.90 21.37 -24.67
C ALA A 25 -5.41 20.26 -23.73
N PHE A 26 -5.32 19.01 -24.21
CA PHE A 26 -4.74 17.89 -23.46
C PHE A 26 -3.22 18.02 -23.28
N LEU A 27 -2.50 18.50 -24.29
CA LEU A 27 -1.04 18.69 -24.22
C LEU A 27 -0.62 19.87 -23.32
N SER A 28 -1.46 20.89 -23.20
CA SER A 28 -1.19 22.09 -22.40
C SER A 28 -1.65 21.98 -20.94
N SER A 29 -2.40 20.94 -20.58
CA SER A 29 -2.93 20.76 -19.23
C SER A 29 -2.10 19.77 -18.42
N ASN A 30 -1.98 20.04 -17.11
CA ASN A 30 -1.33 19.17 -16.12
C ASN A 30 -2.10 17.85 -15.85
N LEU A 31 -2.87 17.35 -16.82
CA LEU A 31 -3.71 16.16 -16.69
C LEU A 31 -2.88 14.90 -16.43
N LEU A 32 -1.71 14.79 -17.05
CA LEU A 32 -0.80 13.67 -16.80
C LEU A 32 -0.35 13.64 -15.33
N ALA A 33 0.06 14.79 -14.77
CA ALA A 33 0.44 14.91 -13.36
C ALA A 33 -0.75 14.71 -12.40
N TYR A 34 -1.97 15.07 -12.81
CA TYR A 34 -3.17 14.75 -12.04
C TYR A 34 -3.45 13.25 -12.03
N TYR A 35 -3.38 12.60 -13.20
CA TYR A 35 -3.60 11.17 -13.33
C TYR A 35 -2.56 10.36 -12.54
N GLN A 36 -1.28 10.73 -12.62
CA GLN A 36 -0.19 10.13 -11.83
C GLN A 36 -0.46 10.23 -10.33
N ARG A 37 -0.78 11.42 -9.81
CA ARG A 37 -1.15 11.61 -8.40
C ARG A 37 -2.36 10.79 -7.98
N TRP A 38 -3.37 10.70 -8.84
CA TRP A 38 -4.55 9.89 -8.56
C TRP A 38 -4.19 8.40 -8.49
N GLN A 39 -3.42 7.91 -9.47
CA GLN A 39 -2.97 6.52 -9.52
C GLN A 39 -2.11 6.17 -8.30
N ASP A 40 -1.18 7.05 -7.91
CA ASP A 40 -0.32 6.85 -6.75
C ASP A 40 -1.12 6.76 -5.44
N ARG A 41 -2.14 7.60 -5.28
CA ARG A 41 -3.05 7.51 -4.12
C ARG A 41 -3.82 6.19 -4.09
N GLN A 42 -4.28 5.70 -5.25
CA GLN A 42 -4.99 4.43 -5.33
C GLN A 42 -4.08 3.25 -4.97
N MET A 43 -2.86 3.23 -5.51
CA MET A 43 -1.91 2.16 -5.20
C MET A 43 -1.46 2.20 -3.74
N LEU A 44 -1.22 3.39 -3.17
CA LEU A 44 -0.94 3.53 -1.74
C LEU A 44 -2.10 3.02 -0.88
N ALA A 45 -3.35 3.33 -1.24
CA ALA A 45 -4.52 2.83 -0.52
C ALA A 45 -4.65 1.29 -0.59
N GLN A 46 -4.32 0.68 -1.74
CA GLN A 46 -4.27 -0.77 -1.89
C GLN A 46 -3.21 -1.41 -0.99
N ASP A 47 -2.00 -0.84 -0.98
CA ASP A 47 -0.89 -1.30 -0.13
C ASP A 47 -1.24 -1.18 1.37
N VAL A 48 -1.83 -0.06 1.79
CA VAL A 48 -2.34 0.16 3.15
C VAL A 48 -3.39 -0.89 3.54
N SER A 49 -4.38 -1.11 2.67
CA SER A 49 -5.43 -2.12 2.91
C SER A 49 -4.84 -3.54 2.96
N GLY A 50 -3.86 -3.82 2.10
CA GLY A 50 -3.12 -5.08 2.08
C GLY A 50 -2.43 -5.35 3.40
N LEU A 51 -1.66 -4.37 3.92
CA LEU A 51 -0.98 -4.48 5.19
C LEU A 51 -1.95 -4.61 6.38
N LEU A 52 -3.03 -3.84 6.41
CA LEU A 52 -4.08 -3.98 7.44
C LEU A 52 -4.64 -5.40 7.48
N SER A 53 -4.95 -5.95 6.31
CA SER A 53 -5.46 -7.31 6.18
C SER A 53 -4.44 -8.36 6.66
N LEU A 54 -3.15 -8.14 6.38
CA LEU A 54 -2.07 -9.01 6.80
C LEU A 54 -1.93 -9.00 8.33
N ILE A 55 -1.96 -7.83 8.96
CA ILE A 55 -1.89 -7.69 10.43
C ILE A 55 -3.09 -8.38 11.08
N ALA A 56 -4.30 -8.13 10.57
CA ALA A 56 -5.51 -8.78 11.07
C ALA A 56 -5.43 -10.31 10.90
N ARG A 57 -4.88 -10.78 9.78
CA ARG A 57 -4.68 -12.21 9.52
C ARG A 57 -3.67 -12.82 10.50
N ALA A 58 -2.55 -12.17 10.75
CA ALA A 58 -1.52 -12.60 11.72
C ALA A 58 -2.14 -12.86 13.10
N ARG A 59 -2.87 -11.87 13.61
CA ARG A 59 -3.61 -11.97 14.88
C ARG A 59 -4.61 -13.13 14.84
N SER A 60 -5.39 -13.24 13.76
CA SER A 60 -6.41 -14.28 13.63
C SER A 60 -5.82 -15.70 13.56
N LEU A 61 -4.65 -15.84 12.93
CA LEU A 61 -3.93 -17.11 12.87
C LEU A 61 -3.45 -17.50 14.26
N ALA A 62 -2.82 -16.57 15.00
CA ALA A 62 -2.35 -16.86 16.36
C ALA A 62 -3.46 -17.35 17.28
N MET A 63 -4.65 -16.74 17.19
CA MET A 63 -5.82 -17.14 17.97
C MET A 63 -6.38 -18.50 17.54
N ARG A 64 -6.41 -18.82 16.24
CA ARG A 64 -6.99 -20.07 15.74
C ARG A 64 -6.05 -21.27 15.87
N SER A 65 -4.75 -21.07 15.70
CA SER A 65 -3.75 -22.15 15.78
C SER A 65 -3.24 -22.37 17.20
N GLU A 66 -3.66 -21.53 18.16
CA GLU A 66 -3.16 -21.52 19.55
C GLU A 66 -1.63 -21.41 19.64
N GLN A 67 -1.00 -20.86 18.61
CA GLN A 67 0.46 -20.70 18.51
C GLN A 67 0.79 -19.24 18.24
N PRO A 68 1.85 -18.68 18.86
CA PRO A 68 2.20 -17.29 18.58
C PRO A 68 2.66 -17.12 17.12
N VAL A 69 2.29 -16.01 16.49
CA VAL A 69 2.62 -15.67 15.09
C VAL A 69 3.41 -14.37 15.07
N ARG A 70 4.49 -14.31 14.29
CA ARG A 70 5.31 -13.12 14.11
C ARG A 70 5.01 -12.47 12.77
N LEU A 71 4.83 -11.15 12.80
CA LEU A 71 4.84 -10.27 11.65
C LEU A 71 6.22 -9.60 11.57
N CYS A 72 6.91 -9.76 10.46
CA CYS A 72 8.33 -9.47 10.33
C CYS A 72 8.63 -8.51 9.17
N GLY A 73 9.55 -7.58 9.42
CA GLY A 73 10.25 -6.85 8.36
C GLY A 73 11.39 -7.71 7.84
N GLY A 74 11.33 -8.08 6.56
CA GLY A 74 12.25 -9.02 5.93
C GLY A 74 11.97 -10.49 6.26
N GLU A 75 12.53 -11.39 5.43
CA GLU A 75 12.32 -12.84 5.50
C GLU A 75 12.82 -13.45 6.81
N HIS A 76 13.87 -12.87 7.39
CA HIS A 76 14.53 -13.38 8.59
C HIS A 76 14.16 -12.58 9.84
N CYS A 77 13.09 -11.78 9.79
CA CYS A 77 12.66 -10.91 10.89
C CYS A 77 13.78 -9.97 11.39
N ASN A 78 14.59 -9.47 10.45
CA ASN A 78 15.70 -8.55 10.70
C ASN A 78 15.27 -7.08 10.81
N GLY A 79 13.98 -6.79 10.64
CA GLY A 79 13.43 -5.43 10.74
C GLY A 79 13.49 -4.66 9.43
N ASP A 80 13.72 -5.34 8.31
CA ASP A 80 13.69 -4.74 6.97
C ASP A 80 12.24 -4.59 6.47
N TRP A 81 11.56 -3.57 6.98
CA TRP A 81 10.17 -3.27 6.66
C TRP A 81 9.98 -2.56 5.31
N GLY A 82 11.08 -2.19 4.62
CA GLY A 82 11.08 -1.17 3.58
C GLY A 82 10.02 -1.35 2.49
N GLN A 83 9.82 -2.58 2.01
CA GLN A 83 8.85 -2.87 0.95
C GLN A 83 8.08 -4.18 1.13
N GLN A 84 8.28 -4.88 2.25
CA GLN A 84 7.75 -6.22 2.44
C GLN A 84 7.47 -6.52 3.89
N ALA A 85 6.46 -7.35 4.11
CA ALA A 85 6.10 -7.88 5.41
C ALA A 85 5.85 -9.38 5.32
N TRP A 86 6.30 -10.10 6.34
CA TRP A 86 6.28 -11.56 6.37
C TRP A 86 5.57 -12.09 7.60
N LEU A 87 4.84 -13.19 7.44
CA LEU A 87 4.22 -13.91 8.55
C LEU A 87 4.94 -15.22 8.79
N HIS A 88 5.33 -15.46 10.04
CA HIS A 88 6.00 -16.67 10.49
C HIS A 88 5.31 -17.22 11.73
N LEU A 89 5.41 -18.53 11.97
CA LEU A 89 5.14 -19.08 13.29
C LEU A 89 6.27 -18.67 14.25
N SER A 90 5.94 -18.36 15.50
CA SER A 90 6.95 -17.96 16.48
C SER A 90 7.86 -19.14 16.80
N GLY A 91 9.17 -18.97 16.56
CA GLY A 91 10.18 -20.01 16.77
C GLY A 91 10.43 -20.88 15.54
N ASP A 92 9.75 -20.63 14.43
CA ASP A 92 9.95 -21.33 13.15
C ASP A 92 10.48 -20.36 12.07
N THR A 93 11.23 -20.88 11.12
CA THR A 93 11.62 -20.19 9.89
C THR A 93 10.57 -20.33 8.79
N GLN A 94 9.58 -21.20 8.96
CA GLN A 94 8.51 -21.41 7.99
C GLN A 94 7.71 -20.12 7.74
N VAL A 95 7.72 -19.69 6.49
CA VAL A 95 6.90 -18.57 6.02
C VAL A 95 5.46 -19.05 5.82
N LEU A 96 4.52 -18.39 6.48
CA LEU A 96 3.08 -18.58 6.28
C LEU A 96 2.55 -17.73 5.13
N GLN A 97 3.02 -16.49 5.03
CA GLN A 97 2.59 -15.54 4.01
C GLN A 97 3.61 -14.41 3.86
N ARG A 98 3.77 -13.94 2.62
CA ARG A 98 4.46 -12.68 2.30
C ARG A 98 3.45 -11.66 1.78
N HIS A 99 3.62 -10.40 2.14
CA HIS A 99 2.99 -9.27 1.50
C HIS A 99 4.08 -8.35 0.94
N GLN A 100 4.03 -8.11 -0.36
CA GLN A 100 4.95 -7.22 -1.07
C GLN A 100 4.18 -5.94 -1.39
N LEU A 101 4.75 -4.80 -1.02
CA LEU A 101 4.23 -3.49 -1.43
C LEU A 101 4.58 -3.26 -2.89
N SER A 102 3.80 -2.39 -3.53
CA SER A 102 4.13 -1.90 -4.88
C SER A 102 5.52 -1.24 -4.92
N SER A 103 6.22 -1.29 -6.06
CA SER A 103 7.64 -0.89 -6.18
C SER A 103 7.97 0.54 -5.70
N ASP A 104 7.02 1.46 -5.83
CA ASP A 104 7.20 2.88 -5.50
C ASP A 104 6.62 3.23 -4.12
N THR A 105 6.17 2.22 -3.37
CA THR A 105 5.71 2.38 -2.00
C THR A 105 6.80 1.91 -1.04
N SER A 106 7.13 2.76 -0.07
CA SER A 106 8.00 2.41 1.05
C SER A 106 7.22 2.35 2.36
N MET A 107 7.74 1.61 3.32
CA MET A 107 7.17 1.49 4.65
C MET A 107 8.24 1.53 5.74
N VAL A 108 7.92 2.21 6.84
CA VAL A 108 8.71 2.24 8.06
C VAL A 108 7.85 1.82 9.26
N TRP A 109 8.39 0.97 10.12
CA TRP A 109 7.79 0.63 11.41
C TRP A 109 8.44 1.44 12.53
N ARG A 110 7.62 2.12 13.33
CA ARG A 110 8.04 2.78 14.57
C ARG A 110 7.23 2.22 15.73
N GLY A 111 7.85 1.39 16.54
CA GLY A 111 7.17 0.68 17.62
C GLY A 111 7.92 0.64 18.94
N PHE A 112 7.20 0.23 19.97
CA PHE A 112 7.70 -0.05 21.31
C PHE A 112 7.58 -1.55 21.62
N PRO A 113 8.59 -2.17 22.25
CA PRO A 113 9.91 -1.59 22.51
C PRO A 113 10.73 -1.51 21.20
N ALA A 114 11.50 -0.44 21.03
CA ALA A 114 12.16 -0.08 19.75
C ALA A 114 13.15 -1.14 19.23
N GLN A 115 13.71 -1.96 20.12
CA GLN A 115 14.64 -3.04 19.78
C GLN A 115 13.96 -4.28 19.16
N ARG A 116 12.63 -4.35 19.11
CA ARG A 116 11.90 -5.47 18.49
C ARG A 116 11.82 -5.25 16.98
N ALA A 117 12.50 -6.13 16.23
CA ALA A 117 12.49 -6.14 14.76
C ALA A 117 11.23 -6.75 14.12
N TYR A 118 10.33 -7.30 14.93
CA TYR A 118 9.09 -7.97 14.52
C TYR A 118 7.98 -7.65 15.52
N ILE A 119 6.72 -7.90 15.14
CA ILE A 119 5.55 -7.84 16.03
C ILE A 119 5.10 -9.27 16.29
N GLU A 120 4.88 -9.63 17.55
CA GLU A 120 4.47 -10.99 17.94
C GLU A 120 3.04 -10.98 18.45
N PHE A 121 2.16 -11.73 17.78
CA PHE A 121 0.78 -11.96 18.17
C PHE A 121 0.69 -13.24 18.98
N LEU A 122 0.13 -13.14 20.18
CA LEU A 122 -0.07 -14.25 21.11
C LEU A 122 -1.40 -14.96 20.82
N PRO A 123 -1.60 -16.20 21.32
CA PRO A 123 -2.86 -16.94 21.17
C PRO A 123 -4.10 -16.22 21.73
N ASN A 124 -3.93 -15.31 22.68
CA ASN A 124 -5.01 -14.46 23.22
C ASN A 124 -5.31 -13.22 22.34
N GLY A 125 -4.63 -13.07 21.21
CA GLY A 125 -4.79 -11.97 20.25
C GLY A 125 -4.06 -10.67 20.61
N LEU A 126 -3.31 -10.63 21.72
CA LEU A 126 -2.47 -9.48 22.10
C LEU A 126 -1.16 -9.46 21.31
N SER A 127 -0.56 -8.28 21.16
CA SER A 127 0.72 -8.10 20.45
C SER A 127 1.96 -8.23 21.35
N SER A 128 1.90 -9.04 22.42
CA SER A 128 3.03 -9.26 23.34
C SER A 128 3.61 -7.94 23.88
N TYR A 129 2.73 -7.04 24.34
CA TYR A 129 3.06 -5.69 24.84
C TYR A 129 3.67 -4.72 23.79
N GLN A 130 3.58 -5.05 22.50
CA GLN A 130 4.08 -4.20 21.43
C GLN A 130 2.99 -3.28 20.88
N ASN A 131 3.35 -2.03 20.62
CA ASN A 131 2.49 -1.06 19.96
C ASN A 131 3.34 -0.11 19.11
N GLY A 132 2.75 0.49 18.10
CA GLY A 132 3.51 1.33 17.18
C GLY A 132 2.68 1.77 15.98
N SER A 133 3.38 2.26 14.98
CA SER A 133 2.79 2.73 13.73
C SER A 133 3.63 2.31 12.53
N PHE A 134 2.95 1.85 11.50
CA PHE A 134 3.51 1.78 10.16
C PHE A 134 3.21 3.08 9.44
N TYR A 135 4.24 3.68 8.85
CA TYR A 135 4.11 4.79 7.91
C TYR A 135 4.35 4.24 6.52
N LEU A 136 3.40 4.45 5.60
CA LEU A 136 3.50 4.04 4.21
C LEU A 136 3.54 5.29 3.34
N CYS A 137 4.54 5.36 2.46
CA CYS A 137 4.81 6.54 1.66
C CYS A 137 4.95 6.18 0.18
N ARG A 138 4.57 7.12 -0.68
CA ARG A 138 4.77 7.06 -2.13
C ARG A 138 4.96 8.46 -2.66
N ALA A 139 5.90 8.64 -3.59
CA ALA A 139 6.46 9.95 -3.97
C ALA A 139 5.44 11.07 -4.26
N GLN A 140 4.31 10.78 -4.92
CA GLN A 140 3.30 11.79 -5.26
C GLN A 140 2.02 11.74 -4.39
N ALA A 141 2.05 11.01 -3.27
CA ALA A 141 0.94 10.88 -2.34
C ALA A 141 1.37 11.25 -0.91
N HIS A 142 0.44 11.80 -0.13
CA HIS A 142 0.67 11.96 1.31
C HIS A 142 0.81 10.58 1.96
N ALA A 143 1.69 10.49 2.95
CA ALA A 143 1.88 9.29 3.73
C ALA A 143 0.60 8.90 4.50
N GLN A 144 0.44 7.60 4.72
CA GLN A 144 -0.65 7.01 5.47
C GLN A 144 -0.10 6.26 6.67
N ARG A 145 -0.79 6.36 7.81
CA ARG A 145 -0.37 5.73 9.06
C ARG A 145 -1.30 4.61 9.47
N ILE A 146 -0.75 3.44 9.74
CA ILE A 146 -1.47 2.34 10.40
C ILE A 146 -0.98 2.21 11.83
N LEU A 147 -1.85 2.44 12.81
CA LEU A 147 -1.54 2.24 14.22
C LEU A 147 -1.81 0.81 14.65
N VAL A 148 -0.86 0.18 15.34
CA VAL A 148 -1.02 -1.12 15.99
C VAL A 148 -0.95 -0.92 17.51
N ASN A 149 -1.99 -1.32 18.23
CA ASN A 149 -2.03 -1.20 19.69
C ASN A 149 -1.62 -2.51 20.39
N GLN A 150 -1.44 -2.45 21.72
CA GLN A 150 -1.07 -3.61 22.55
C GLN A 150 -2.13 -4.72 22.56
N SER A 151 -3.38 -4.38 22.21
CA SER A 151 -4.43 -5.37 22.05
C SER A 151 -4.30 -6.17 20.75
N GLY A 152 -3.29 -5.90 19.92
CA GLY A 152 -3.03 -6.53 18.63
C GLY A 152 -3.97 -6.08 17.51
N ARG A 153 -4.66 -4.94 17.66
CA ARG A 153 -5.56 -4.39 16.63
C ARG A 153 -4.82 -3.32 15.82
N ALA A 154 -5.06 -3.32 14.51
CA ALA A 154 -4.52 -2.35 13.57
C ALA A 154 -5.63 -1.43 13.05
N TYR A 155 -5.32 -0.15 12.90
CA TYR A 155 -6.26 0.88 12.46
C TYR A 155 -5.58 1.82 11.47
N LEU A 156 -6.28 2.17 10.39
CA LEU A 156 -5.89 3.30 9.56
C LEU A 156 -6.18 4.60 10.31
N ASP A 157 -5.18 5.46 10.36
CA ASP A 157 -5.36 6.84 10.82
C ASP A 157 -6.14 7.65 9.77
N SER A 158 -7.04 8.52 10.22
CA SER A 158 -7.76 9.43 9.33
C SER A 158 -6.91 10.62 8.87
N GLN A 159 -5.80 10.88 9.56
CA GLN A 159 -4.88 11.95 9.20
C GLN A 159 -3.95 11.55 8.04
N SER A 160 -3.59 12.55 7.24
CA SER A 160 -2.54 12.42 6.22
C SER A 160 -1.24 12.97 6.77
N TYR A 161 -0.14 12.34 6.38
CA TYR A 161 1.20 12.66 6.86
C TYR A 161 2.10 13.08 5.69
N GLU A 162 3.18 13.76 6.00
CA GLU A 162 4.19 14.11 5.01
C GLU A 162 5.08 12.90 4.69
N VAL A 163 5.65 12.87 3.48
CA VAL A 163 6.44 11.73 2.97
C VAL A 163 7.73 11.53 3.75
N GLU A 164 8.23 12.58 4.39
CA GLU A 164 9.39 12.59 5.29
C GLU A 164 9.22 11.65 6.48
N GLU A 165 8.00 11.26 6.83
CA GLU A 165 7.76 10.25 7.87
C GLU A 165 8.29 8.86 7.51
N CYS A 166 8.69 8.60 6.26
CA CYS A 166 9.36 7.36 5.87
C CYS A 166 10.89 7.50 5.71
N LEU A 167 11.46 8.64 6.09
CA LEU A 167 12.92 8.87 6.12
C LEU A 167 13.55 8.45 7.46
#